data_AF-A0AAD1WMT1-F1
#
_entry.id   AF-A0AAD1WMT1-F1
#
_cell.length_a   1.000
_cell.length_b   1.000
_cell.length_c   1.000
_cell.angle_alpha   90.00
_cell.angle_beta   90.00
_cell.angle_gamma   90.00
#
_symmetry.space_group_name_H-M   'P 1'
#
loop_
_entity.id
_entity.type
_entity.pdbx_description
1 polymer ?
#
loop_
_entity_poly.entity_id
_entity_poly.type
_entity_poly.pdbx_seq_one_letter_code
_entity_poly.pdbx_strand_id
1 'polypeptide(L)'
;MEAASQAPDSTPSTPARYSPAQSLASEPQMPPEDGWREILPNLLTKADFEALSDRLGRVVRKEVDQLGADLTNVEARMSVAEAATKALQTDLEHTNTAVTGQEADMAYLTTWIDDLENRGRRLNLRVRGLREGGPSENITEGLRQIFTQASRRYKYPTGWRGHSSSNHQDRSNHADQIKTPKGPSTNATMTESRAKQGVSSKQTTTQPGGTNGPQRDHTEL
;
A
#
# COMPACT_ATOMS: atom_id res chain seq x y z
N MET A 1 -8.40 11.77 -16.75
CA MET A 1 -8.07 12.79 -15.73
C MET A 1 -6.58 13.07 -15.86
N GLU A 2 -6.25 13.95 -16.80
CA GLU A 2 -4.89 14.38 -17.09
C GLU A 2 -4.46 15.40 -16.03
N ALA A 3 -3.44 15.07 -15.25
CA ALA A 3 -2.79 16.00 -14.36
C ALA A 3 -1.88 16.91 -15.19
N ALA A 4 -2.37 18.12 -15.47
CA ALA A 4 -1.59 19.18 -16.10
C ALA A 4 -0.43 19.58 -15.17
N SER A 5 0.78 19.20 -15.58
CA SER A 5 2.03 19.58 -14.93
C SER A 5 2.32 21.04 -15.25
N GLN A 6 1.98 21.93 -14.32
CA GLN A 6 2.33 23.36 -14.38
C GLN A 6 3.79 23.53 -13.99
N ALA A 7 4.64 23.82 -14.98
CA ALA A 7 6.02 24.23 -14.76
C ALA A 7 6.05 25.63 -14.12
N PRO A 8 6.98 25.90 -13.17
CA PRO A 8 7.14 27.23 -12.59
C PRO A 8 7.79 28.19 -13.60
N ASP A 9 7.03 29.23 -13.94
CA ASP A 9 7.41 30.36 -14.77
C ASP A 9 8.63 31.08 -14.15
N SER A 10 9.80 30.82 -14.73
CA SER A 10 11.06 31.41 -14.29
C SER A 10 11.28 32.70 -15.05
N THR A 11 10.67 33.80 -14.58
CA THR A 11 10.94 35.12 -15.13
C THR A 11 12.36 35.56 -14.74
N PRO A 12 13.25 35.88 -15.70
CA PRO A 12 14.57 36.41 -15.40
C PRO A 12 14.45 37.84 -14.87
N SER A 13 14.84 38.04 -13.61
CA SER A 13 14.92 39.35 -12.98
C SER A 13 15.94 40.21 -13.75
N THR A 14 15.44 41.23 -14.42
CA THR A 14 16.25 42.17 -15.21
C THR A 14 17.17 42.95 -14.26
N PRO A 15 18.51 42.97 -14.46
CA PRO A 15 19.39 43.79 -13.64
C PRO A 15 19.12 45.27 -13.95
N ALA A 16 18.77 46.02 -12.91
CA ALA A 16 18.60 47.46 -12.99
C ALA A 16 19.88 48.10 -13.56
N ARG A 17 19.74 48.78 -14.70
CA ARG A 17 20.80 49.60 -15.29
C ARG A 17 21.17 50.71 -14.30
N TYR A 18 22.37 50.60 -13.73
CA TYR A 18 23.02 51.71 -13.06
C TYR A 18 23.29 52.82 -14.09
N SER A 19 22.68 53.99 -13.89
CA SER A 19 23.08 55.24 -14.53
C SER A 19 24.33 55.78 -13.83
N PRO A 20 25.49 55.90 -14.51
CA PRO A 20 26.65 56.57 -13.96
C PRO A 20 26.73 57.94 -14.61
N ALA A 21 26.03 58.93 -14.06
CA ALA A 21 26.28 60.30 -14.48
C ALA A 21 25.86 61.29 -13.39
N GLN A 22 26.81 62.18 -13.10
CA GLN A 22 26.64 63.47 -12.42
C GLN A 22 26.69 63.44 -10.89
N SER A 23 27.89 63.64 -10.36
CA SER A 23 28.16 64.83 -9.54
C SER A 23 29.67 64.95 -9.32
N LEU A 24 30.26 65.82 -10.15
CA LEU A 24 31.60 66.38 -9.97
C LEU A 24 31.70 67.10 -8.61
N ALA A 25 32.82 66.88 -7.95
CA ALA A 25 33.55 67.88 -7.18
C ALA A 25 32.71 68.79 -6.27
N SER A 26 32.13 68.22 -5.22
CA SER A 26 31.94 68.95 -3.97
C SER A 26 33.01 68.44 -3.01
N GLU A 27 34.07 69.23 -2.87
CA GLU A 27 35.06 69.07 -1.82
C GLU A 27 34.30 69.03 -0.47
N PRO A 28 34.44 67.99 0.35
CA PRO A 28 33.70 67.89 1.60
C PRO A 28 34.17 69.04 2.51
N GLN A 29 33.38 70.11 2.58
CA GLN A 29 33.54 71.12 3.62
C GLN A 29 33.46 70.38 4.95
N MET A 30 34.62 70.30 5.64
CA MET A 30 34.63 69.77 6.99
C MET A 30 33.65 70.61 7.82
N PRO A 31 32.75 69.97 8.57
CA PRO A 31 31.86 70.70 9.45
C PRO A 31 32.70 71.57 10.39
N PRO A 32 32.25 72.79 10.72
CA PRO A 32 32.94 73.67 11.67
C PRO A 32 33.25 72.88 12.95
N GLU A 33 34.45 73.08 13.52
CA GLU A 33 34.99 72.24 14.61
C GLU A 33 34.08 72.14 15.85
N ASP A 34 33.12 73.05 15.99
CA ASP A 34 32.10 73.04 17.04
C ASP A 34 31.02 71.95 16.84
N GLY A 35 30.75 71.52 15.60
CA GLY A 35 29.76 70.48 15.30
C GLY A 35 30.13 69.10 15.86
N TRP A 36 31.42 68.80 15.96
CA TRP A 36 31.89 67.55 16.58
C TRP A 36 31.61 67.50 18.08
N ARG A 37 31.59 68.65 18.77
CA ARG A 37 31.34 68.72 20.21
C ARG A 37 29.89 68.39 20.58
N GLU A 38 28.93 68.63 19.68
CA GLU A 38 27.53 68.21 19.86
C GLU A 38 27.31 66.73 19.49
N ILE A 39 28.13 66.17 18.61
CA ILE A 39 28.00 64.78 18.14
C ILE A 39 28.70 63.79 19.08
N LEU A 40 29.84 64.19 19.67
CA LEU A 40 30.64 63.36 20.60
C LEU A 40 29.85 62.77 21.79
N PRO A 41 28.98 63.51 22.50
CA PRO A 41 28.20 62.94 23.60
C PRO A 41 27.06 62.00 23.13
N ASN A 42 26.71 62.04 21.84
CA ASN A 42 25.73 61.14 21.22
C ASN A 42 26.38 59.92 20.55
N LEU A 43 27.71 59.81 20.57
CA LEU A 43 28.39 58.60 20.15
C LEU A 43 28.09 57.47 21.13
N LEU A 44 27.84 56.28 20.60
CA LEU A 44 27.68 55.06 21.41
C LEU A 44 28.83 54.97 22.41
N THR A 45 28.49 54.95 23.69
CA THR A 45 29.49 54.72 24.72
C THR A 45 29.98 53.29 24.63
N LYS A 46 31.17 53.03 25.19
CA LYS A 46 31.68 51.66 25.32
C LYS A 46 30.67 50.71 25.98
N ALA A 47 29.91 51.22 26.96
CA ALA A 47 28.86 50.48 27.64
C ALA A 47 27.70 50.09 26.71
N ASP A 48 27.31 50.97 25.78
CA ASP A 48 26.27 50.67 24.79
C ASP A 48 26.70 49.58 23.82
N PHE A 49 27.98 49.58 23.41
CA PHE A 49 28.54 48.52 22.57
C PHE A 49 28.60 47.17 23.30
N GLU A 50 29.01 47.15 24.56
CA GLU A 50 29.00 45.94 25.39
C GLU A 50 27.57 45.40 25.57
N ALA A 51 26.61 46.28 25.87
CA ALA A 51 25.20 45.90 25.98
C ALA A 51 24.62 45.37 24.66
N LEU A 52 24.99 45.95 23.52
CA LEU A 52 24.61 45.46 22.19
C LEU A 52 25.24 44.10 21.90
N SER A 53 26.52 43.93 22.18
CA SER A 53 27.24 42.65 22.01
C SER A 53 26.62 41.55 22.87
N ASP A 54 26.30 41.83 24.14
CA ASP A 54 25.64 40.89 25.03
C ASP A 54 24.22 40.55 24.58
N ARG A 55 23.49 41.55 24.06
CA ARG A 55 22.17 41.33 23.47
C ARG A 55 22.27 40.45 22.24
N LEU A 56 23.18 40.75 21.32
CA LEU A 56 23.41 39.97 20.10
C LEU A 56 23.84 38.54 20.46
N GLY A 57 24.77 38.37 21.39
CA GLY A 57 25.21 37.06 21.86
C GLY A 57 24.07 36.25 22.47
N ARG A 58 23.15 36.89 23.22
CA ARG A 58 21.94 36.22 23.73
C ARG A 58 20.98 35.82 22.62
N VAL A 59 20.74 36.69 21.64
CA VAL A 59 19.88 36.37 20.49
C VAL A 59 20.47 35.21 19.71
N VAL A 60 21.76 35.28 19.36
CA VAL A 60 22.44 34.21 18.61
C VAL A 60 22.38 32.88 19.36
N ARG A 61 22.67 32.86 20.67
CA ARG A 61 22.54 31.63 21.48
C ARG A 61 21.12 31.08 21.44
N LYS A 62 20.12 31.94 21.64
CA LYS A 62 18.71 31.52 21.58
C LYS A 62 18.33 30.92 20.22
N GLU A 63 18.74 31.55 19.13
CA GLU A 63 18.47 31.04 17.78
C GLU A 63 19.19 29.72 17.53
N VAL A 64 20.44 29.57 17.99
CA VAL A 64 21.19 28.30 17.90
C VAL A 64 20.50 27.20 18.70
N ASP A 65 20.04 27.49 19.92
CA ASP A 65 19.32 26.52 20.75
C ASP A 65 17.99 26.11 20.11
N GLN A 66 17.27 27.07 19.52
CA GLN A 66 16.02 26.80 18.80
C GLN A 66 16.26 25.94 17.55
N LEU A 67 17.27 26.27 16.74
CA LEU A 67 17.66 25.48 15.58
C LEU A 67 18.08 24.05 15.99
N GLY A 68 18.77 23.90 17.12
CA GLY A 68 19.11 22.59 17.68
C GLY A 68 17.85 21.79 18.04
N ALA A 69 16.88 22.41 18.71
CA ALA A 69 15.60 21.77 19.03
C ALA A 69 14.82 21.38 17.76
N ASP A 70 14.75 22.28 16.78
CA ASP A 70 14.05 22.02 15.51
C ASP A 70 14.71 20.89 14.71
N LEU A 71 16.05 20.84 14.68
CA LEU A 71 16.79 19.76 14.03
C LEU A 71 16.46 18.40 14.66
N THR A 72 16.52 18.29 15.99
CA THR A 72 16.19 17.03 16.69
C THR A 72 14.74 16.60 16.45
N ASN A 73 13.81 17.56 16.38
CA ASN A 73 12.41 17.28 16.06
C ASN A 73 12.23 16.79 14.61
N VAL A 74 12.93 17.40 13.66
CA VAL A 74 12.93 16.95 12.26
C VAL A 74 13.53 15.55 12.13
N GLU A 75 14.64 15.27 12.80
CA GLU A 75 15.26 13.94 12.84
C GLU A 75 14.31 12.88 13.40
N ALA A 76 13.61 13.18 14.50
CA ALA A 76 12.61 12.29 15.08
C ALA A 76 11.45 12.00 14.09
N ARG A 77 10.94 13.04 13.42
CA ARG A 77 9.88 12.89 12.40
C ARG A 77 10.36 12.10 11.19
N MET A 78 11.60 12.30 10.76
CA MET A 78 12.21 11.56 9.66
C MET A 78 12.34 10.08 10.01
N SER A 79 12.82 9.76 11.22
CA SER A 79 12.92 8.38 11.69
C SER A 79 11.56 7.66 11.72
N VAL A 80 10.50 8.35 12.19
CA VAL A 80 9.13 7.81 12.17
C VAL A 80 8.64 7.58 10.73
N ALA A 81 8.89 8.53 9.83
CA ALA A 81 8.50 8.42 8.43
C ALA A 81 9.23 7.26 7.72
N GLU A 82 10.52 7.07 7.99
CA GLU A 82 11.30 5.95 7.47
C GLU A 82 10.79 4.60 7.99
N ALA A 83 10.47 4.50 9.28
CA ALA A 83 9.90 3.31 9.87
C ALA A 83 8.53 2.97 9.24
N ALA A 84 7.66 3.96 9.07
CA ALA A 84 6.37 3.79 8.41
C ALA A 84 6.53 3.37 6.94
N THR A 85 7.50 3.94 6.22
CA THR A 85 7.77 3.58 4.83
C THR A 85 8.23 2.13 4.70
N LYS A 86 9.11 1.67 5.59
CA LYS A 86 9.55 0.26 5.62
C LYS A 86 8.38 -0.69 5.92
N ALA A 87 7.52 -0.34 6.86
CA ALA A 87 6.33 -1.15 7.16
C ALA A 87 5.40 -1.26 5.95
N LEU A 88 5.12 -0.13 5.28
CA LEU A 88 4.30 -0.11 4.06
C LEU A 88 4.92 -0.92 2.91
N GLN A 89 6.25 -0.92 2.77
CA GLN A 89 6.93 -1.76 1.78
C GLN A 89 6.72 -3.24 2.06
N THR A 90 6.85 -3.68 3.32
CA THR A 90 6.58 -5.07 3.72
C THR A 90 5.14 -5.48 3.48
N ASP A 91 4.17 -4.62 3.82
CA ASP A 91 2.74 -4.88 3.57
C ASP A 91 2.45 -4.99 2.06
N LEU A 92 3.09 -4.15 1.24
CA LEU A 92 2.97 -4.20 -0.21
C LEU A 92 3.53 -5.51 -0.80
N GLU A 93 4.68 -5.97 -0.32
CA GLU A 93 5.25 -7.26 -0.73
C GLU A 93 4.34 -8.44 -0.36
N HIS A 94 3.79 -8.43 0.86
CA HIS A 94 2.87 -9.47 1.32
C HIS A 94 1.58 -9.48 0.50
N THR A 95 0.97 -8.32 0.27
CA THR A 95 -0.25 -8.20 -0.54
C THR A 95 -0.02 -8.62 -1.99
N ASN A 96 1.10 -8.24 -2.59
CA ASN A 96 1.45 -8.67 -3.94
C ASN A 96 1.62 -10.20 -4.03
N THR A 97 2.27 -10.81 -3.03
CA THR A 97 2.41 -12.28 -2.95
C THR A 97 1.05 -12.97 -2.79
N ALA A 98 0.14 -12.39 -2.00
CA ALA A 98 -1.21 -12.92 -1.85
C ALA A 98 -2.03 -12.83 -3.14
N VAL A 99 -1.96 -11.70 -3.86
CA VAL A 99 -2.67 -11.50 -5.14
C VAL A 99 -2.17 -12.48 -6.19
N THR A 100 -0.86 -12.61 -6.36
CA THR A 100 -0.27 -13.57 -7.31
C THR A 100 -0.65 -15.02 -6.98
N GLY A 101 -0.74 -15.38 -5.69
CA GLY A 101 -1.27 -16.68 -5.27
C GLY A 101 -2.74 -16.88 -5.66
N GLN A 102 -3.59 -15.87 -5.42
CA GLN A 102 -5.00 -15.91 -5.81
C GLN A 102 -5.19 -15.99 -7.33
N GLU A 103 -4.37 -15.31 -8.11
CA GLU A 103 -4.38 -15.41 -9.58
C GLU A 103 -4.07 -16.83 -10.05
N ALA A 104 -3.09 -17.50 -9.43
CA ALA A 104 -2.77 -18.89 -9.74
C ALA A 104 -3.93 -19.84 -9.39
N ASP A 105 -4.57 -19.65 -8.24
CA ASP A 105 -5.74 -20.44 -7.82
C ASP A 105 -6.93 -20.24 -8.77
N MET A 106 -7.21 -18.99 -9.18
CA MET A 106 -8.27 -18.69 -10.14
C MET A 106 -7.98 -19.32 -11.51
N ALA A 107 -6.74 -19.26 -11.98
CA ALA A 107 -6.34 -19.90 -13.23
C ALA A 107 -6.55 -21.42 -13.15
N TYR A 108 -6.12 -22.05 -12.05
CA TYR A 108 -6.33 -23.48 -11.81
C TYR A 108 -7.82 -23.85 -11.82
N LEU A 109 -8.65 -23.14 -11.05
CA LEU A 109 -10.09 -23.40 -10.99
C LEU A 109 -10.76 -23.21 -12.35
N THR A 110 -10.34 -22.22 -13.13
CA THR A 110 -10.85 -22.00 -14.49
C THR A 110 -10.55 -23.21 -15.38
N THR A 111 -9.31 -23.70 -15.38
CA THR A 111 -8.96 -24.90 -16.17
C THR A 111 -9.73 -26.14 -15.72
N TRP A 112 -10.01 -26.26 -14.42
CA TRP A 112 -10.77 -27.38 -13.88
C TRP A 112 -12.24 -27.33 -14.29
N ILE A 113 -12.86 -26.14 -14.28
CA ILE A 113 -14.21 -25.94 -14.79
C ILE A 113 -14.29 -26.30 -16.28
N ASP A 114 -13.34 -25.83 -17.09
CA ASP A 114 -13.28 -26.15 -18.52
C ASP A 114 -13.17 -27.66 -18.79
N ASP A 115 -12.36 -28.37 -18.01
CA ASP A 115 -12.25 -29.84 -18.09
C ASP A 115 -13.55 -30.53 -17.69
N LEU A 116 -14.19 -30.10 -16.60
CA LEU A 116 -15.50 -30.64 -16.18
C LEU A 116 -16.58 -30.41 -17.23
N GLU A 117 -16.66 -29.20 -17.79
CA GLU A 117 -17.59 -28.89 -18.87
C GLU A 117 -17.35 -29.75 -20.10
N ASN A 118 -16.09 -29.91 -20.50
CA ASN A 118 -15.73 -30.76 -21.62
C ASN A 118 -16.11 -32.22 -21.37
N ARG A 119 -15.82 -32.77 -20.18
CA ARG A 119 -16.23 -34.14 -19.81
C ARG A 119 -17.75 -34.30 -19.83
N GLY A 120 -18.50 -33.32 -19.32
CA GLY A 120 -19.96 -33.30 -19.37
C GLY A 120 -20.49 -33.27 -20.81
N ARG A 121 -19.87 -32.50 -21.70
CA ARG A 121 -20.25 -32.41 -23.12
C ARG A 121 -19.84 -33.63 -23.95
N ARG A 122 -18.77 -34.35 -23.59
CA ARG A 122 -18.31 -35.55 -24.34
C ARG A 122 -19.35 -36.66 -24.42
N LEU A 123 -20.27 -36.72 -23.45
CA LEU A 123 -21.38 -37.69 -23.44
C LEU A 123 -22.66 -37.14 -24.08
N ASN A 124 -22.71 -35.84 -24.39
CA ASN A 124 -23.90 -35.18 -24.93
C ASN A 124 -23.79 -35.05 -26.45
N LEU A 125 -24.66 -35.75 -27.18
CA LEU A 125 -24.81 -35.58 -28.62
C LEU A 125 -25.74 -34.40 -28.92
N ARG A 126 -25.24 -33.38 -29.63
CA ARG A 126 -26.07 -32.29 -30.15
C ARG A 126 -26.50 -32.60 -31.57
N VAL A 127 -27.78 -32.91 -31.77
CA VAL A 127 -28.37 -33.14 -33.09
C VAL A 127 -28.96 -31.82 -33.61
N ARG A 128 -28.46 -31.33 -34.76
CA ARG A 128 -28.95 -30.12 -35.43
C ARG A 128 -29.76 -30.48 -36.68
N GLY A 129 -30.67 -29.59 -37.09
CA GLY A 129 -31.46 -29.77 -38.31
C GLY A 129 -32.62 -30.75 -38.18
N LEU A 130 -33.07 -31.04 -36.95
CA LEU A 130 -34.34 -31.73 -36.73
C LEU A 130 -35.47 -30.80 -37.19
N ARG A 131 -36.37 -31.32 -38.03
CA ARG A 131 -37.52 -30.57 -38.55
C ARG A 131 -38.50 -30.34 -37.40
N GLU A 132 -38.67 -29.09 -37.00
CA GLU A 132 -39.68 -28.68 -36.02
C GLU A 132 -41.07 -28.98 -36.61
N GLY A 133 -41.83 -29.90 -36.02
CA GLY A 133 -43.19 -30.25 -36.46
C GLY A 133 -43.34 -31.46 -37.40
N GLY A 134 -42.38 -32.39 -37.44
CA GLY A 134 -42.55 -33.69 -38.13
C GLY A 134 -43.55 -34.62 -37.41
N PRO A 135 -44.12 -35.63 -38.11
CA PRO A 135 -45.21 -36.49 -37.60
C PRO A 135 -44.85 -37.38 -36.39
N SER A 136 -43.59 -37.39 -35.97
CA SER A 136 -43.21 -37.91 -34.65
C SER A 136 -43.32 -36.78 -33.62
N GLU A 137 -44.49 -36.63 -33.01
CA GLU A 137 -44.68 -35.80 -31.81
C GLU A 137 -43.70 -36.22 -30.68
N ASN A 138 -43.12 -37.43 -30.81
CA ASN A 138 -42.12 -38.00 -29.92
C ASN A 138 -40.70 -37.93 -30.51
N ILE A 139 -39.90 -36.97 -30.04
CA ILE A 139 -38.48 -36.74 -30.40
C ILE A 139 -37.66 -38.03 -30.31
N THR A 140 -37.95 -38.89 -29.34
CA THR A 140 -37.24 -40.15 -29.11
C THR A 140 -37.34 -41.10 -30.30
N GLU A 141 -38.52 -41.18 -30.95
CA GLU A 141 -38.72 -42.06 -32.10
C GLU A 141 -38.00 -41.51 -33.34
N GLY A 142 -38.00 -40.19 -33.54
CA GLY A 142 -37.22 -39.53 -34.58
C GLY A 142 -35.72 -39.79 -34.43
N LEU A 143 -35.18 -39.65 -33.21
CA LEU A 143 -33.79 -39.97 -32.90
C LEU A 143 -33.47 -41.45 -33.14
N ARG A 144 -34.38 -42.36 -32.76
CA ARG A 144 -34.22 -43.81 -32.98
C ARG A 144 -34.16 -44.16 -34.46
N GLN A 145 -35.00 -43.54 -35.28
CA GLN A 145 -34.99 -43.73 -36.74
C GLN A 145 -33.69 -43.21 -37.37
N ILE A 146 -33.25 -42.01 -37.00
CA ILE A 146 -31.97 -41.44 -37.47
C ILE A 146 -30.80 -42.35 -37.08
N PHE A 147 -30.77 -42.82 -35.83
CA PHE A 147 -29.70 -43.69 -35.36
C PHE A 147 -29.69 -45.03 -36.11
N THR A 148 -30.85 -45.65 -36.31
CA THR A 148 -31.01 -46.90 -37.07
C THR A 148 -30.60 -46.75 -38.53
N GLN A 149 -30.89 -45.59 -39.13
CA GLN A 149 -30.53 -45.31 -40.51
C GLN A 149 -29.02 -45.04 -40.66
N ALA A 150 -28.43 -44.29 -39.71
CA ALA A 150 -26.99 -44.03 -39.67
C ALA A 150 -26.20 -45.32 -39.41
N SER A 151 -26.64 -46.17 -38.48
CA SER A 151 -25.98 -47.42 -38.13
C SER A 151 -25.97 -48.44 -39.28
N ARG A 152 -26.93 -48.34 -40.21
CA ARG A 152 -26.92 -49.14 -41.45
C ARG A 152 -25.90 -48.64 -42.47
N ARG A 153 -25.59 -47.34 -42.47
CA ARG A 153 -24.61 -46.72 -43.39
C ARG A 153 -23.17 -46.90 -42.92
N TYR A 154 -22.94 -46.87 -41.62
CA TYR A 154 -21.60 -47.09 -41.06
C TYR A 154 -21.44 -48.55 -40.64
N LYS A 155 -20.62 -49.31 -41.38
CA LYS A 155 -20.06 -50.57 -40.88
C LYS A 155 -19.20 -50.23 -39.67
N TYR A 156 -19.75 -50.32 -38.46
CA TYR A 156 -18.95 -50.13 -37.26
C TYR A 156 -17.81 -51.16 -37.26
N PRO A 157 -16.57 -50.76 -36.91
CA PRO A 157 -15.55 -51.72 -36.50
C PRO A 157 -16.17 -52.59 -35.41
N THR A 158 -16.05 -53.90 -35.55
CA THR A 158 -16.77 -54.95 -34.80
C THR A 158 -16.51 -55.00 -33.28
N GLY A 159 -16.03 -53.92 -32.66
CA GLY A 159 -15.76 -53.79 -31.23
C GLY A 159 -16.78 -52.99 -30.41
N TRP A 160 -17.73 -52.26 -31.03
CA TRP A 160 -18.77 -51.55 -30.29
C TRP A 160 -19.89 -52.51 -29.86
N ARG A 161 -19.69 -53.21 -28.75
CA ARG A 161 -20.73 -53.99 -28.09
C ARG A 161 -21.56 -53.06 -27.21
N GLY A 162 -22.70 -52.59 -27.73
CA GLY A 162 -23.67 -51.83 -26.95
C GLY A 162 -24.25 -52.71 -25.84
N HIS A 163 -23.79 -52.50 -24.61
CA HIS A 163 -24.44 -53.10 -23.45
C HIS A 163 -25.70 -52.29 -23.14
N SER A 164 -26.86 -52.87 -23.45
CA SER A 164 -28.14 -52.40 -22.90
C SER A 164 -28.14 -52.69 -21.40
N SER A 165 -27.65 -51.75 -20.60
CA SER A 165 -27.70 -51.83 -19.15
C SER A 165 -29.13 -51.56 -18.68
N SER A 166 -29.97 -52.59 -18.70
CA SER A 166 -31.13 -52.65 -17.80
C SER A 166 -30.62 -53.00 -16.41
N ASN A 167 -29.96 -52.06 -15.75
CA ASN A 167 -29.67 -52.17 -14.32
C ASN A 167 -30.17 -50.90 -13.65
N HIS A 168 -31.49 -50.89 -13.47
CA HIS A 168 -32.14 -50.12 -12.45
C HIS A 168 -31.99 -50.93 -11.15
N GLN A 169 -30.82 -50.87 -10.54
CA GLN A 169 -30.58 -51.45 -9.22
C GLN A 169 -29.49 -50.65 -8.50
N ASP A 170 -29.95 -49.96 -7.46
CA ASP A 170 -29.23 -49.56 -6.25
C ASP A 170 -27.78 -49.06 -6.42
N ARG A 171 -27.66 -47.74 -6.54
CA ARG A 171 -26.52 -46.99 -6.01
C ARG A 171 -26.99 -46.04 -4.91
N SER A 172 -27.59 -46.61 -3.88
CA SER A 172 -27.43 -46.11 -2.51
C SER A 172 -26.17 -46.79 -1.94
N ASN A 173 -25.35 -46.05 -1.20
CA ASN A 173 -24.11 -46.49 -0.52
C ASN A 173 -22.81 -46.44 -1.35
N HIS A 174 -22.32 -45.24 -1.63
CA HIS A 174 -20.87 -44.97 -1.65
C HIS A 174 -20.58 -43.48 -1.37
N ALA A 175 -21.04 -43.00 -0.21
CA ALA A 175 -20.74 -41.64 0.26
C ALA A 175 -19.40 -41.53 1.01
N ASP A 176 -18.77 -42.64 1.39
CA ASP A 176 -17.53 -42.60 2.18
C ASP A 176 -16.34 -43.05 1.34
N GLN A 177 -15.60 -42.07 0.81
CA GLN A 177 -14.13 -42.03 0.67
C GLN A 177 -13.70 -40.97 -0.37
N ILE A 178 -14.05 -39.71 -0.13
CA ILE A 178 -13.27 -38.61 -0.70
C ILE A 178 -12.05 -38.44 0.21
N LYS A 179 -10.93 -39.06 -0.17
CA LYS A 179 -9.61 -38.68 0.35
C LYS A 179 -9.35 -37.25 -0.11
N THR A 180 -9.63 -36.29 0.75
CA THR A 180 -9.17 -34.91 0.59
C THR A 180 -7.64 -34.89 0.52
N PRO A 181 -7.02 -34.26 -0.49
CA PRO A 181 -5.60 -34.00 -0.45
C PRO A 181 -5.29 -33.12 0.76
N LYS A 182 -4.30 -33.53 1.56
CA LYS A 182 -3.72 -32.70 2.63
C LYS A 182 -3.12 -31.46 1.98
N GLY A 183 -3.86 -30.36 1.98
CA GLY A 183 -3.31 -29.03 1.76
C GLY A 183 -2.39 -28.63 2.94
N PRO A 184 -1.46 -27.69 2.71
CA PRO A 184 -0.55 -27.22 3.75
C PRO A 184 -1.34 -26.56 4.89
N SER A 185 -1.14 -27.10 6.09
CA SER A 185 -1.67 -26.62 7.36
C SER A 185 -1.12 -25.23 7.67
N THR A 186 -1.84 -24.17 7.29
CA THR A 186 -1.63 -22.83 7.84
C THR A 186 -2.41 -22.71 9.15
N ASN A 187 -1.79 -23.12 10.25
CA ASN A 187 -2.20 -22.67 11.59
C ASN A 187 -1.82 -21.20 11.73
N ALA A 188 -2.65 -20.31 11.20
CA ALA A 188 -2.63 -18.90 11.54
C ALA A 188 -3.77 -18.64 12.54
N THR A 189 -3.40 -18.70 13.82
CA THR A 189 -4.21 -18.31 14.96
C THR A 189 -4.64 -16.84 14.78
N MET A 190 -5.83 -16.62 14.21
CA MET A 190 -6.49 -15.31 14.25
C MET A 190 -7.05 -15.11 15.66
N THR A 191 -6.28 -14.46 16.52
CA THR A 191 -6.79 -13.82 17.74
C THR A 191 -7.66 -12.63 17.35
N GLU A 192 -8.96 -12.86 17.37
CA GLU A 192 -10.03 -11.89 17.23
C GLU A 192 -10.00 -10.87 18.39
N SER A 193 -9.30 -9.75 18.21
CA SER A 193 -9.36 -8.61 19.13
C SER A 193 -10.47 -7.65 18.71
N ARG A 194 -11.67 -7.96 19.17
CA ARG A 194 -12.87 -7.12 19.11
C ARG A 194 -12.74 -5.94 20.08
N ALA A 195 -12.15 -4.84 19.64
CA ALA A 195 -12.15 -3.58 20.40
C ALA A 195 -13.51 -2.87 20.25
N LYS A 196 -14.34 -2.99 21.28
CA LYS A 196 -15.53 -2.16 21.48
C LYS A 196 -15.08 -0.76 21.91
N GLN A 197 -15.60 0.26 21.23
CA GLN A 197 -15.74 1.61 21.78
C GLN A 197 -16.62 1.55 23.04
N GLY A 198 -16.20 2.26 24.08
CA GLY A 198 -16.93 2.33 25.34
C GLY A 198 -16.26 3.26 26.34
N VAL A 199 -16.70 4.51 26.30
CA VAL A 199 -16.47 5.60 27.26
C VAL A 199 -16.53 5.12 28.72
N SER A 200 -15.52 5.40 29.54
CA SER A 200 -15.73 5.78 30.94
C SER A 200 -14.48 6.34 31.61
N SER A 201 -14.61 7.58 32.04
CA SER A 201 -13.72 8.29 32.94
C SER A 201 -13.50 7.52 34.25
N LYS A 202 -12.25 7.43 34.71
CA LYS A 202 -11.91 7.50 36.14
C LYS A 202 -10.42 7.79 36.31
N GLN A 203 -10.17 8.95 36.89
CA GLN A 203 -8.89 9.34 37.48
C GLN A 203 -8.54 8.34 38.60
N THR A 204 -7.33 7.81 38.58
CA THR A 204 -6.67 7.29 39.77
C THR A 204 -5.25 7.81 39.80
N THR A 205 -5.09 8.85 40.61
CA THR A 205 -3.85 9.30 41.24
C THR A 205 -3.25 8.14 42.03
N THR A 206 -2.05 7.69 41.66
CA THR A 206 -1.17 6.91 42.55
C THR A 206 0.17 7.62 42.61
N GLN A 207 0.52 8.01 43.83
CA GLN A 207 1.74 8.72 44.21
C GLN A 207 3.02 7.90 44.00
N PRO A 208 4.19 8.58 43.98
CA PRO A 208 5.50 7.98 43.81
C PRO A 208 6.07 7.48 45.14
N GLY A 209 6.81 6.37 45.11
CA GLY A 209 7.59 5.92 46.26
C GLY A 209 8.48 4.74 45.92
N GLY A 210 9.78 4.86 46.25
CA GLY A 210 10.64 3.69 46.40
C GLY A 210 12.01 3.80 45.72
N THR A 211 12.88 4.61 46.32
CA THR A 211 14.34 4.47 46.22
C THR A 211 14.79 3.08 46.67
N ASN A 212 15.62 2.40 45.88
CA ASN A 212 16.64 1.48 46.42
C ASN A 212 17.85 1.45 45.48
N GLY A 213 19.00 1.76 46.07
CA GLY A 213 20.31 1.83 45.44
C GLY A 213 20.98 0.47 45.24
N PRO A 214 22.28 0.46 44.89
CA PRO A 214 22.92 -0.60 44.13
C PRO A 214 23.53 -1.68 45.03
N GLN A 215 23.43 -2.94 44.61
CA GLN A 215 24.22 -4.04 45.16
C GLN A 215 25.36 -4.36 44.19
N ARG A 216 26.58 -4.00 44.60
CA ARG A 216 27.83 -4.55 44.09
C ARG A 216 27.95 -5.98 44.62
N ASP A 217 28.28 -6.93 43.77
CA ASP A 217 28.96 -8.15 44.21
C ASP A 217 30.24 -8.33 43.40
N HIS A 218 31.34 -8.33 44.14
CA HIS A 218 32.63 -8.82 43.75
C HIS A 218 32.57 -10.35 43.70
N THR A 219 33.16 -10.97 42.68
CA THR A 219 33.70 -12.32 42.85
C THR A 219 34.99 -12.43 42.07
N GLU A 220 36.05 -12.71 42.82
CA GLU A 220 37.39 -13.06 42.38
C GLU A 220 37.37 -14.39 41.60
N LEU A 221 38.17 -14.46 40.54
CA LEU A 221 39.16 -15.52 40.28
C LEU A 221 40.02 -15.12 39.06
#